data_AF-X1CKE7-F1
#
_entry.id   AF-X1CKE7-F1
#
_cell.length_a   1.000
_cell.length_b   1.000
_cell.length_c   1.000
_cell.angle_alpha   90.00
_cell.angle_beta   90.00
_cell.angle_gamma   90.00
#
_symmetry.space_group_name_H-M   'P 1'
#
loop_
_entity.id
_entity.type
_entity.pdbx_description
1 polymer ?
#
loop_
_entity_poly.entity_id
_entity_poly.type
_entity_poly.pdbx_seq_one_letter_code
_entity_poly.pdbx_strand_id
1 'polypeptide(L)'
;MKHRILPFLVAQSKEKLTDRGGLAIVDEFMMAVGLLGEIGRRFPSPGSGRGMKAVEFVRTLFFHFLDGGRFLEEIQSIKKDLGFRKLVKMGRMPGPDAVGNWLRRMGNWGLTSAV
;
A
#
# COMPACT_ATOMS: atom_id res chain seq x y z
N MET A 1 50.42 -9.39 8.65
CA MET A 1 49.18 -9.32 7.85
C MET A 1 47.98 -9.37 8.80
N LYS A 2 47.02 -8.46 8.66
CA LYS A 2 45.78 -8.45 9.47
C LYS A 2 44.88 -9.60 8.99
N HIS A 3 44.76 -10.67 9.78
CA HIS A 3 43.80 -11.74 9.52
C HIS A 3 42.38 -11.16 9.57
N ARG A 4 41.67 -11.14 8.43
CA ARG A 4 40.24 -10.82 8.37
C ARG A 4 39.47 -12.12 8.22
N ILE A 5 38.33 -12.22 8.91
CA ILE A 5 37.47 -13.42 8.89
C ILE A 5 36.86 -13.66 7.51
N LEU A 6 36.56 -12.59 6.75
CA LEU A 6 36.01 -12.68 5.41
C LEU A 6 37.07 -12.33 4.35
N PRO A 7 37.07 -13.01 3.18
CA PRO A 7 37.99 -12.76 2.09
C PRO A 7 37.62 -11.53 1.24
N PHE A 8 36.67 -10.70 1.68
CA PHE A 8 36.20 -9.49 0.98
C PHE A 8 35.82 -8.37 1.96
N LEU A 9 35.63 -7.17 1.41
CA LEU A 9 35.15 -6.00 2.14
C LEU A 9 33.63 -5.84 1.94
N VAL A 10 32.92 -5.51 3.02
CA VAL A 10 31.49 -5.19 2.96
C VAL A 10 31.32 -3.68 2.91
N ALA A 11 30.50 -3.20 1.98
CA ALA A 11 30.11 -1.79 1.87
C ALA A 11 28.61 -1.66 2.16
N GLN A 12 28.22 -0.54 2.78
CA GLN A 12 26.81 -0.25 3.03
C GLN A 12 26.10 0.08 1.71
N SER A 13 25.00 -0.62 1.41
CA SER A 13 24.12 -0.29 0.29
C SER A 13 23.01 0.68 0.73
N LYS A 14 22.56 1.52 -0.21
CA LYS A 14 21.35 2.35 -0.03
C LYS A 14 20.06 1.61 -0.43
N GLU A 15 20.17 0.41 -1.00
CA GLU A 15 19.02 -0.37 -1.43
C GLU A 15 18.11 -0.72 -0.23
N LYS A 16 16.81 -0.67 -0.46
CA LYS A 16 15.81 -0.98 0.56
C LYS A 16 15.37 -2.42 0.38
N LEU A 17 15.49 -3.21 1.43
CA LEU A 17 14.99 -4.57 1.47
C LEU A 17 13.53 -4.59 1.96
N THR A 18 12.77 -5.55 1.48
CA THR A 18 11.41 -5.84 1.92
C THR A 18 11.19 -7.35 1.89
N ASP A 19 10.44 -7.85 2.87
CA ASP A 19 9.94 -9.22 2.92
C ASP A 19 8.60 -9.39 2.16
N ARG A 20 7.97 -8.29 1.75
CA ARG A 20 6.66 -8.27 1.06
C ARG A 20 6.74 -8.41 -0.45
N GLY A 21 7.81 -9.03 -0.97
CA GLY A 21 8.02 -9.19 -2.41
C GLY A 21 6.86 -9.90 -3.11
N GLY A 22 6.27 -10.90 -2.46
CA GLY A 22 5.11 -11.64 -3.00
C GLY A 22 3.85 -10.78 -3.19
N LEU A 23 3.65 -9.75 -2.35
CA LEU A 23 2.49 -8.87 -2.48
C LEU A 23 2.54 -8.00 -3.75
N ALA A 24 3.74 -7.76 -4.30
CA ALA A 24 3.87 -7.02 -5.55
C ALA A 24 3.28 -7.76 -6.75
N ILE A 25 3.28 -9.10 -6.73
CA ILE A 25 2.64 -9.91 -7.78
C ILE A 25 1.13 -9.64 -7.81
N VAL A 26 0.52 -9.48 -6.63
CA VAL A 26 -0.90 -9.17 -6.53
C VAL A 26 -1.19 -7.76 -7.03
N ASP A 27 -0.31 -6.80 -6.75
CA ASP A 27 -0.44 -5.44 -7.28
C ASP A 27 -0.39 -5.40 -8.82
N GLU A 28 0.59 -6.10 -9.40
CA GLU A 28 0.72 -6.26 -10.86
C GLU A 28 -0.50 -6.97 -11.45
N PHE A 29 -1.03 -8.00 -10.79
CA PHE A 29 -2.27 -8.66 -11.21
C PHE A 29 -3.45 -7.68 -11.22
N MET A 30 -3.67 -6.91 -10.15
CA MET A 30 -4.75 -5.90 -10.08
C MET A 30 -4.61 -4.84 -11.18
N MET A 31 -3.38 -4.45 -11.51
CA MET A 31 -3.12 -3.56 -12.64
C MET A 31 -3.45 -4.20 -13.98
N ALA A 32 -2.97 -5.43 -14.22
CA ALA A 32 -3.10 -6.14 -15.49
C ALA A 32 -4.57 -6.43 -15.84
N VAL A 33 -5.41 -6.75 -14.85
CA VAL A 33 -6.85 -6.98 -15.07
C VAL A 33 -7.68 -5.69 -15.12
N GLY A 34 -7.05 -4.52 -15.00
CA GLY A 34 -7.72 -3.22 -15.06
C GLY A 34 -8.50 -2.83 -13.80
N LEU A 35 -8.35 -3.57 -12.69
CA LEU A 35 -9.10 -3.32 -11.45
C LEU A 35 -8.84 -1.91 -10.90
N LEU A 36 -7.60 -1.44 -10.95
CA LEU A 36 -7.26 -0.10 -10.44
C LEU A 36 -7.97 1.02 -11.22
N GLY A 37 -8.15 0.84 -12.53
CA GLY A 37 -8.89 1.77 -13.38
C GLY A 37 -10.37 1.79 -13.03
N GLU A 38 -10.96 0.60 -12.86
CA GLU A 38 -12.37 0.45 -12.46
C GLU A 38 -12.66 1.08 -11.08
N ILE A 39 -11.76 0.90 -10.10
CA ILE A 39 -11.88 1.57 -8.80
C ILE A 39 -11.85 3.09 -8.97
N GLY A 40 -10.91 3.61 -9.77
CA GLY A 40 -10.81 5.05 -10.04
C GLY A 40 -12.06 5.65 -10.70
N ARG A 41 -12.80 4.85 -11.47
CA ARG A 41 -14.00 5.26 -12.18
C ARG A 41 -15.28 5.17 -11.33
N ARG A 42 -15.40 4.14 -10.50
CA ARG A 42 -16.63 3.83 -9.75
C ARG A 42 -16.72 4.51 -8.39
N PHE A 43 -15.58 4.78 -7.76
CA PHE A 43 -15.57 5.42 -6.45
C PHE A 43 -15.58 6.95 -6.57
N PRO A 44 -16.15 7.65 -5.57
CA PRO A 44 -16.17 9.10 -5.58
C PRO A 44 -14.75 9.68 -5.54
N SER A 45 -14.58 10.80 -6.25
CA SER A 45 -13.35 11.60 -6.19
C SER A 45 -13.09 12.11 -4.77
N PRO A 46 -11.81 12.38 -4.41
CA PRO A 46 -11.51 12.94 -3.11
C PRO A 46 -12.17 14.32 -2.94
N GLY A 47 -12.76 14.58 -1.78
CA GLY A 47 -13.45 15.86 -1.50
C GLY A 47 -12.53 17.08 -1.35
N SER A 48 -11.21 16.92 -1.48
CA SER A 48 -10.24 18.02 -1.49
C SER A 48 -9.05 17.68 -2.37
N GLY A 49 -8.36 18.72 -2.88
CA GLY A 49 -7.15 18.54 -3.70
C GLY A 49 -5.97 17.87 -2.99
N ARG A 50 -6.00 17.76 -1.66
CA ARG A 50 -4.99 17.03 -0.86
C ARG A 50 -5.40 15.57 -0.57
N GLY A 51 -6.65 15.22 -0.86
CA GLY A 51 -7.20 13.90 -0.63
C GLY A 51 -6.49 12.82 -1.43
N MET A 52 -6.54 11.59 -0.92
CA MET A 52 -6.03 10.40 -1.60
C MET A 52 -7.14 9.79 -2.45
N LYS A 53 -6.76 9.19 -3.59
CA LYS A 53 -7.68 8.50 -4.51
C LYS A 53 -8.17 7.20 -3.88
N ALA A 54 -9.39 6.78 -4.23
CA ALA A 54 -9.96 5.50 -3.77
C ALA A 54 -9.01 4.30 -4.02
N VAL A 55 -8.32 4.30 -5.16
CA VAL A 55 -7.31 3.29 -5.53
C VAL A 55 -6.23 3.14 -4.46
N GLU A 56 -5.79 4.23 -3.83
CA GLU A 56 -4.76 4.17 -2.79
C GLU A 56 -5.28 3.48 -1.52
N PHE A 57 -6.54 3.72 -1.16
CA PHE A 57 -7.16 3.05 0.00
C PHE A 57 -7.41 1.58 -0.27
N VAL A 58 -7.98 1.25 -1.44
CA VAL A 58 -8.29 -0.14 -1.81
C VAL A 58 -7.01 -0.97 -1.91
N ARG A 59 -5.96 -0.50 -2.62
CA ARG A 59 -4.67 -1.20 -2.68
C ARG A 59 -4.09 -1.46 -1.28
N THR A 60 -4.15 -0.47 -0.41
CA THR A 60 -3.68 -0.60 0.98
C THR A 60 -4.43 -1.69 1.74
N LEU A 61 -5.76 -1.76 1.58
CA LEU A 61 -6.57 -2.81 2.18
C LEU A 61 -6.23 -4.20 1.62
N PHE A 62 -6.05 -4.33 0.30
CA PHE A 62 -5.59 -5.57 -0.32
C PHE A 62 -4.25 -6.03 0.26
N PHE A 63 -3.27 -5.14 0.35
CA PHE A 63 -1.98 -5.46 0.95
C PHE A 63 -2.14 -5.86 2.41
N HIS A 64 -2.93 -5.13 3.19
CA HIS A 64 -3.17 -5.47 4.59
C HIS A 64 -3.76 -6.86 4.78
N PHE A 65 -4.81 -7.21 4.02
CA PHE A 65 -5.43 -8.52 4.13
C PHE A 65 -4.50 -9.66 3.69
N LEU A 66 -3.72 -9.44 2.63
CA LEU A 66 -2.81 -10.45 2.09
C LEU A 66 -1.50 -10.56 2.88
N ASP A 67 -1.09 -9.51 3.59
CA ASP A 67 -0.02 -9.54 4.60
C ASP A 67 -0.48 -10.25 5.90
N GLY A 68 -1.72 -10.75 5.95
CA GLY A 68 -2.29 -11.47 7.10
C GLY A 68 -2.82 -10.55 8.21
N GLY A 69 -3.04 -9.27 7.90
CA GLY A 69 -3.49 -8.26 8.84
C GLY A 69 -4.91 -8.49 9.36
N ARG A 70 -5.11 -8.17 10.64
CA ARG A 70 -6.36 -8.30 11.39
C ARG A 70 -6.85 -6.96 11.95
N PHE A 71 -5.93 -6.02 12.20
CA PHE A 71 -6.20 -4.72 12.80
C PHE A 71 -5.69 -3.59 11.90
N LEU A 72 -6.47 -2.51 11.75
CA LEU A 72 -6.10 -1.41 10.86
C LEU A 72 -4.76 -0.77 11.23
N GLU A 73 -4.37 -0.83 12.50
CA GLU A 73 -3.10 -0.34 13.03
C GLU A 73 -1.89 -0.99 12.35
N GLU A 74 -2.01 -2.24 11.90
CA GLU A 74 -0.93 -2.99 11.23
C GLU A 74 -0.62 -2.42 9.84
N ILE A 75 -1.54 -1.66 9.23
CA ILE A 75 -1.29 -0.88 8.00
C ILE A 75 -0.09 0.06 8.18
N GLN A 76 0.16 0.54 9.41
CA GLN A 76 1.29 1.41 9.69
C GLN A 76 2.64 0.74 9.43
N SER A 77 2.73 -0.59 9.59
CA SER A 77 3.92 -1.37 9.26
C SER A 77 4.17 -1.37 7.75
N ILE A 78 3.14 -1.73 6.97
CA ILE A 78 3.18 -1.75 5.49
C ILE A 78 3.55 -0.36 4.93
N LYS A 79 2.96 0.70 5.49
CA LYS A 79 3.24 2.08 5.10
C LYS A 79 4.68 2.52 5.36
N LYS A 80 5.32 1.98 6.41
CA LYS A 80 6.72 2.26 6.77
C LYS A 80 7.71 1.46 5.92
N ASP A 81 7.29 0.39 5.29
CA ASP A 81 8.11 -0.39 4.37
C ASP A 81 8.39 0.37 3.07
N LEU A 82 9.51 1.10 3.06
CA LEU A 82 9.95 1.88 1.90
C LEU A 82 10.37 0.99 0.72
N GLY A 83 10.87 -0.22 0.98
CA GLY A 83 11.25 -1.17 -0.07
C GLY A 83 10.01 -1.63 -0.83
N PHE A 84 8.98 -2.04 -0.09
CA PHE A 84 7.70 -2.45 -0.65
C PHE A 84 7.02 -1.30 -1.41
N ARG A 85 6.94 -0.10 -0.82
CA ARG A 85 6.31 1.06 -1.48
C ARG A 85 7.00 1.45 -2.79
N LYS A 86 8.32 1.35 -2.84
CA LYS A 86 9.10 1.56 -4.07
C LYS A 86 8.79 0.47 -5.10
N LEU A 87 8.71 -0.79 -4.66
CA LEU A 87 8.41 -1.94 -5.51
C LEU A 87 7.04 -1.81 -6.19
N VAL A 88 5.98 -1.48 -5.45
CA VAL A 88 4.61 -1.30 -6.00
C VAL A 88 4.33 0.10 -6.54
N LYS A 89 5.36 0.95 -6.68
CA LYS A 89 5.27 2.31 -7.21
C LYS A 89 4.20 3.17 -6.50
N MET A 90 4.02 2.97 -5.20
CA MET A 90 2.99 3.64 -4.41
C MET A 90 3.59 4.81 -3.60
N GLY A 91 3.59 5.98 -4.23
CA GLY A 91 4.16 7.21 -3.67
C GLY A 91 3.47 7.64 -2.36
N ARG A 92 2.14 7.47 -2.25
CA ARG A 92 1.38 7.73 -1.03
C ARG A 92 0.63 6.47 -0.61
N MET A 93 0.75 6.11 0.66
CA MET A 93 -0.02 5.03 1.27
C MET A 93 -0.78 5.59 2.48
N PRO A 94 -2.11 5.47 2.53
CA PRO A 94 -2.89 5.90 3.68
C PRO A 94 -2.44 5.16 4.95
N GLY A 95 -2.47 5.86 6.08
CA GLY A 95 -2.27 5.23 7.38
C GLY A 95 -3.58 4.68 7.96
N PRO A 96 -3.52 4.02 9.12
CA PRO A 96 -4.68 3.41 9.78
C PRO A 96 -5.89 4.36 9.89
N ASP A 97 -5.69 5.56 10.46
CA ASP A 97 -6.77 6.55 10.64
C ASP A 97 -7.37 7.02 9.32
N ALA A 98 -6.52 7.19 8.30
CA ALA A 98 -6.97 7.62 6.99
C ALA A 98 -7.85 6.55 6.33
N VAL A 99 -7.45 5.27 6.47
CA VAL A 99 -8.24 4.12 6.01
C VAL A 99 -9.56 4.04 6.78
N GLY A 100 -9.54 4.09 8.11
CA GLY A 100 -10.76 4.06 8.93
C GLY A 100 -11.73 5.19 8.60
N ASN A 101 -11.23 6.42 8.44
CA ASN A 101 -12.05 7.56 8.02
C ASN A 101 -12.60 7.41 6.60
N TRP A 102 -11.83 6.81 5.68
CA TRP A 102 -12.30 6.54 4.33
C TRP A 102 -13.41 5.48 4.31
N LEU A 103 -13.26 4.39 5.08
CA LEU A 103 -14.29 3.36 5.22
C LEU A 103 -15.62 3.93 5.73
N ARG A 104 -15.61 4.78 6.76
CA ARG A 104 -16.82 5.47 7.25
C ARG A 104 -17.49 6.32 6.17
N ARG A 105 -16.69 7.08 5.40
CA ARG A 105 -17.21 7.89 4.28
C ARG A 105 -17.81 7.02 3.18
N MET A 106 -17.16 5.91 2.83
CA MET A 106 -17.67 5.00 1.80
C MET A 106 -18.95 4.30 2.25
N GLY A 107 -19.06 3.94 3.53
CA GLY A 107 -20.31 3.44 4.11
C GLY A 107 -21.46 4.45 3.97
N ASN A 108 -21.20 5.72 4.33
CA ASN A 108 -22.23 6.77 4.21
C ASN A 108 -22.59 7.09 2.75
N TRP A 109 -21.59 7.10 1.86
CA TRP A 109 -21.79 7.28 0.43
C TRP A 109 -22.60 6.13 -0.19
N GLY A 110 -22.29 4.87 0.15
CA GLY A 110 -23.03 3.72 -0.35
C GLY A 110 -24.50 3.72 0.07
N LEU A 111 -24.80 4.14 1.30
CA LEU A 111 -26.17 4.29 1.78
C LEU A 111 -26.95 5.39 1.05
N THR A 112 -26.28 6.48 0.68
CA THR A 112 -26.91 7.64 0.02
C THR A 112 -26.96 7.51 -1.50
N SER A 113 -26.12 6.66 -2.11
CA SER A 113 -26.08 6.44 -3.56
C SER A 113 -26.98 5.29 -4.03
N ALA A 114 -27.52 4.51 -3.09
CA ALA A 114 -28.46 3.41 -3.34
C ALA A 114 -29.93 3.84 -3.23
N VAL A 115 -30.18 5.13 -3.02
CA VAL A 115 -31.50 5.80 -3.04
C VAL A 115 -31.52 6.73 -4.24
#